data_AF-A0A973AUY5-F1
#
_entry.id   AF-A0A973AUY5-F1
#
_cell.length_a   1.000
_cell.length_b   1.000
_cell.length_c   1.000
_cell.angle_alpha   90.00
_cell.angle_beta   90.00
_cell.angle_gamma   90.00
#
_symmetry.space_group_name_H-M   'P 1'
#
loop_
_entity.id
_entity.type
_entity.pdbx_description
1 polymer ?
#
loop_
_entity_poly.entity_id
_entity_poly.type
_entity_poly.pdbx_seq_one_letter_code
_entity_poly.pdbx_strand_id
1 'polypeptide(L)'
;MSTELMTEINLDGTQQVTEILESFSSKDTGTLLVNVTGSVQSWEKIKDTLCGFRACNISPILSIKSGVPLDDDEITFLFSFLRDWDQLFLHNFLEICGEWVPKEFQGILQNESKIEMKWIGEWLTANNDPRISKYPSLPWRSFVRKIIGENYNFAMVFLMMAAAPATDENVKSMHSHIQAFLENKKKVVCVFPKRWGKLQ
;
A
#
# COMPACT_ATOMS: atom_id res chain seq x y z
N MET A 1 -11.82 28.98 -10.42
CA MET A 1 -11.77 27.59 -10.88
C MET A 1 -11.31 26.74 -9.71
N SER A 2 -12.09 25.76 -9.30
CA SER A 2 -11.71 24.81 -8.25
C SER A 2 -10.64 23.88 -8.79
N THR A 3 -9.38 24.03 -8.35
CA THR A 3 -8.37 22.99 -8.56
C THR A 3 -8.71 21.81 -7.66
N GLU A 4 -9.44 20.83 -8.18
CA GLU A 4 -9.59 19.54 -7.52
C GLU A 4 -8.18 18.99 -7.26
N LEU A 5 -7.88 18.68 -5.99
CA LEU A 5 -6.64 17.99 -5.64
C LEU A 5 -6.73 16.60 -6.27
N MET A 6 -5.84 16.30 -7.23
CA MET A 6 -5.71 14.93 -7.71
C MET A 6 -5.16 14.07 -6.58
N THR A 7 -6.03 13.27 -5.98
CA THR A 7 -5.62 12.22 -5.04
C THR A 7 -5.38 10.89 -5.73
N GLU A 8 -5.47 10.85 -7.05
CA GLU A 8 -5.18 9.68 -7.87
C GLU A 8 -4.25 10.08 -9.01
N ILE A 9 -3.11 9.39 -9.09
CA ILE A 9 -2.05 9.63 -10.05
C ILE A 9 -1.79 8.34 -10.78
N ASN A 10 -1.84 8.39 -12.11
CA ASN A 10 -1.50 7.27 -12.96
C ASN A 10 -0.20 7.58 -13.73
N LEU A 11 0.89 6.94 -13.31
CA LEU A 11 2.22 7.18 -13.87
C LEU A 11 2.39 6.60 -15.28
N ASP A 12 1.53 5.66 -15.70
CA ASP A 12 1.58 5.07 -17.04
C ASP A 12 1.11 6.05 -18.13
N GLY A 13 0.27 7.03 -17.75
CA GLY A 13 -0.24 8.07 -18.65
C GLY A 13 0.44 9.44 -18.52
N THR A 14 1.36 9.62 -17.56
CA THR A 14 1.89 10.94 -17.20
C THR A 14 3.27 11.21 -17.80
N GLN A 15 3.46 12.42 -18.34
CA GLN A 15 4.67 12.80 -19.08
C GLN A 15 5.86 13.16 -18.17
N GLN A 16 5.69 13.87 -17.04
CA GLN A 16 6.80 14.22 -16.15
C GLN A 16 6.43 14.24 -14.66
N VAL A 17 7.29 13.66 -13.81
CA VAL A 17 7.14 13.63 -12.33
C VAL A 17 7.23 15.03 -11.72
N THR A 18 8.00 15.92 -12.33
CA THR A 18 8.19 17.30 -11.85
C THR A 18 6.88 18.08 -11.83
N GLU A 19 6.06 17.96 -12.88
CA GLU A 19 4.75 18.62 -12.98
C GLU A 19 3.78 18.15 -11.88
N ILE A 20 3.84 16.86 -11.55
CA ILE A 20 3.07 16.27 -10.45
C ILE A 20 3.49 16.96 -9.14
N LEU A 21 4.78 16.98 -8.83
CA LEU A 21 5.29 17.52 -7.56
C LEU A 21 5.03 19.03 -7.42
N GLU A 22 5.16 19.80 -8.50
CA GLU A 22 4.86 21.23 -8.52
C GLU A 22 3.40 21.51 -8.13
N SER A 23 2.46 20.68 -8.56
CA SER A 23 1.04 20.80 -8.21
C SER A 23 0.74 20.65 -6.71
N PHE A 24 1.64 20.01 -5.95
CA PHE A 24 1.53 19.83 -4.50
C PHE A 24 2.43 20.77 -3.68
N SER A 25 3.48 21.33 -4.28
CA SER A 25 4.46 22.19 -3.58
C SER A 25 3.91 23.54 -3.09
N SER A 26 2.78 24.00 -3.65
CA SER A 26 2.17 25.31 -3.38
C SER A 26 1.09 25.30 -2.29
N LYS A 27 0.82 24.15 -1.66
CA LYS A 27 -0.31 23.97 -0.72
C LYS A 27 0.19 23.46 0.63
N ASP A 28 -0.55 23.79 1.70
CA ASP A 28 -0.32 23.25 3.05
C ASP A 28 -0.73 21.76 3.06
N THR A 29 0.18 20.90 2.59
CA THR A 29 -0.08 19.49 2.22
C THR A 29 0.26 18.49 3.31
N GLY A 30 0.64 18.94 4.51
CA GLY A 30 1.13 18.09 5.60
C GLY A 30 0.15 16.98 6.05
N THR A 31 -1.08 16.95 5.54
CA THR A 31 -2.11 15.93 5.79
C THR A 31 -2.47 15.03 4.61
N LEU A 32 -1.94 15.27 3.40
CA LEU A 32 -2.49 14.69 2.17
C LEU A 32 -2.11 13.22 1.95
N LEU A 33 -3.13 12.40 1.66
CA LEU A 33 -3.03 11.03 1.18
C LEU A 33 -3.27 10.98 -0.35
N VAL A 34 -2.36 10.37 -1.10
CA VAL A 34 -2.44 10.33 -2.58
C VAL A 34 -2.22 8.90 -3.08
N ASN A 35 -3.12 8.40 -3.91
CA ASN A 35 -2.97 7.13 -4.61
C ASN A 35 -2.10 7.28 -5.85
N VAL A 36 -1.03 6.51 -5.91
CA VAL A 36 -0.07 6.42 -7.00
C VAL A 36 -0.22 5.03 -7.61
N THR A 37 -0.69 5.02 -8.86
CA THR A 37 -0.83 3.82 -9.66
C THR A 37 0.23 3.83 -10.75
N GLY A 38 0.84 2.68 -11.01
CA GLY A 38 1.83 2.55 -12.06
C GLY A 38 2.14 1.10 -12.36
N SER A 39 2.48 0.85 -13.61
CA SER A 39 3.01 -0.41 -14.07
C SER A 39 4.49 -0.55 -13.78
N VAL A 40 4.98 -1.77 -13.93
CA VAL A 40 6.38 -2.16 -13.68
C VAL A 40 7.34 -1.47 -14.65
N GLN A 41 6.86 -1.14 -15.85
CA GLN A 41 7.59 -0.35 -16.84
C GLN A 41 7.87 1.10 -16.39
N SER A 42 7.15 1.57 -15.36
CA SER A 42 7.24 2.93 -14.82
C SER A 42 8.03 3.02 -13.51
N TRP A 43 8.88 2.03 -13.17
CA TRP A 43 9.54 1.97 -11.87
C TRP A 43 10.38 3.17 -11.47
N GLU A 44 11.20 3.72 -12.38
CA GLU A 44 11.98 4.92 -12.07
C GLU A 44 11.03 6.11 -11.78
N LYS A 45 9.92 6.22 -12.53
CA LYS A 45 8.89 7.24 -12.26
C LYS A 45 8.21 7.01 -10.91
N ILE A 46 7.93 5.76 -10.54
CA ILE A 46 7.35 5.39 -9.24
C ILE A 46 8.31 5.83 -8.14
N LYS A 47 9.58 5.43 -8.23
CA LYS A 47 10.63 5.78 -7.27
C LYS A 47 10.77 7.29 -7.11
N ASP A 48 10.90 8.03 -8.21
CA ASP A 48 11.03 9.49 -8.20
C ASP A 48 9.80 10.17 -7.58
N THR A 49 8.60 9.68 -7.92
CA THR A 49 7.34 10.20 -7.37
C THR A 49 7.23 9.95 -5.87
N LEU A 50 7.54 8.73 -5.41
CA LEU A 50 7.52 8.39 -3.98
C LEU A 50 8.55 9.22 -3.21
N CYS A 51 9.78 9.35 -3.72
CA CYS A 51 10.80 10.19 -3.12
C CYS A 51 10.38 11.67 -3.04
N GLY A 52 9.80 12.21 -4.12
CA GLY A 52 9.29 13.57 -4.16
C GLY A 52 8.15 13.80 -3.15
N PHE A 53 7.20 12.87 -3.06
CA PHE A 53 6.13 12.94 -2.06
C PHE A 53 6.62 12.86 -0.63
N ARG A 54 7.62 12.02 -0.34
CA ARG A 54 8.28 12.00 0.97
C ARG A 54 8.92 13.35 1.31
N ALA A 55 9.63 13.96 0.36
CA ALA A 55 10.25 15.27 0.55
C ALA A 55 9.21 16.37 0.84
N CYS A 56 8.00 16.24 0.29
CA CYS A 56 6.86 17.12 0.52
C CYS A 56 5.98 16.73 1.71
N ASN A 57 6.35 15.70 2.50
CA ASN A 57 5.55 15.18 3.62
C ASN A 57 4.11 14.72 3.22
N ILE A 58 3.98 14.24 1.98
CA ILE A 58 2.75 13.65 1.43
C ILE A 58 2.82 12.15 1.65
N SER A 59 1.71 11.53 2.02
CA SER A 59 1.62 10.07 2.20
C SER A 59 1.14 9.41 0.90
N PRO A 60 2.02 8.72 0.15
CA PRO A 60 1.60 7.98 -1.04
C PRO A 60 0.98 6.64 -0.68
N ILE A 61 -0.06 6.22 -1.39
CA ILE A 61 -0.58 4.85 -1.47
C ILE A 61 -0.08 4.29 -2.80
N LEU A 62 0.75 3.25 -2.79
CA LEU A 62 1.19 2.63 -4.04
C LEU A 62 0.20 1.54 -4.44
N SER A 63 -0.22 1.50 -5.70
CA SER A 63 -0.95 0.38 -6.31
C SER A 63 -0.23 -0.05 -7.59
N ILE A 64 0.51 -1.16 -7.53
CA ILE A 64 1.31 -1.65 -8.66
C ILE A 64 0.42 -2.47 -9.60
N LYS A 65 0.54 -2.22 -10.90
CA LYS A 65 -0.08 -3.04 -11.95
C LYS A 65 0.99 -3.86 -12.63
N SER A 66 1.23 -5.07 -12.14
CA SER A 66 2.23 -5.94 -12.75
C SER A 66 1.68 -6.60 -14.02
N GLY A 67 0.46 -7.16 -13.94
CA GLY A 67 -0.17 -7.89 -15.05
C GLY A 67 0.54 -9.21 -15.44
N VAL A 68 1.80 -9.36 -15.06
CA VAL A 68 2.66 -10.54 -15.15
C VAL A 68 3.47 -10.67 -13.85
N PRO A 69 3.92 -11.88 -13.46
CA PRO A 69 4.83 -12.06 -12.34
C PRO A 69 6.13 -11.27 -12.56
N LEU A 70 6.65 -10.67 -11.48
CA LEU A 70 7.95 -10.00 -11.50
C LEU A 70 9.09 -11.01 -11.40
N ASP A 71 10.22 -10.71 -12.03
CA ASP A 71 11.47 -11.44 -11.81
C ASP A 71 12.18 -11.00 -10.51
N ASP A 72 13.24 -11.72 -10.13
CA ASP A 72 13.96 -11.49 -8.88
C ASP A 72 14.67 -10.12 -8.83
N ASP A 73 15.18 -9.63 -9.97
CA ASP A 73 15.87 -8.34 -10.07
C ASP A 73 14.86 -7.19 -9.94
N GLU A 74 13.69 -7.35 -10.55
CA GLU A 74 12.53 -6.46 -10.49
C GLU A 74 11.98 -6.33 -9.06
N ILE A 75 11.82 -7.46 -8.37
CA ILE A 75 11.42 -7.50 -6.95
C ILE A 75 12.48 -6.82 -6.09
N THR A 76 13.75 -7.16 -6.29
CA THR A 76 14.85 -6.56 -5.53
C THR A 76 14.90 -5.05 -5.72
N PHE A 77 14.75 -4.58 -6.96
CA PHE A 77 14.71 -3.15 -7.28
C PHE A 77 13.56 -2.47 -6.54
N LEU A 78 12.34 -3.03 -6.62
CA LEU A 78 11.16 -2.50 -5.93
C LEU A 78 11.39 -2.38 -4.41
N PHE A 79 11.84 -3.45 -3.77
CA PHE A 79 12.07 -3.47 -2.32
C PHE A 79 13.29 -2.63 -1.89
N SER A 80 14.19 -2.24 -2.81
CA SER A 80 15.36 -1.41 -2.48
C SER A 80 15.01 0.04 -2.10
N PHE A 81 13.90 0.58 -2.62
CA PHE A 81 13.48 1.97 -2.37
C PHE A 81 12.15 2.09 -1.62
N LEU A 82 11.40 0.98 -1.48
CA LEU A 82 10.29 0.92 -0.53
C LEU A 82 10.83 0.98 0.90
N ARG A 83 10.23 1.81 1.73
CA ARG A 83 10.47 1.87 3.16
C ARG A 83 9.21 1.39 3.89
N ASP A 84 9.34 1.19 5.19
CA ASP A 84 8.28 0.81 6.13
C ASP A 84 7.04 1.72 6.12
N TRP A 85 7.18 2.98 5.70
CA TRP A 85 6.07 3.91 5.49
C TRP A 85 5.49 3.92 4.07
N ASP A 86 6.13 3.26 3.10
CA ASP A 86 5.67 3.16 1.72
C ASP A 86 4.79 1.95 1.62
N GLN A 87 3.60 2.19 1.09
CA GLN A 87 2.45 1.38 1.40
C GLN A 87 2.45 0.11 0.56
N LEU A 88 3.20 -0.89 1.00
CA LEU A 88 3.06 -2.24 0.47
C LEU A 88 1.78 -2.83 1.04
N PHE A 89 0.67 -2.57 0.36
CA PHE A 89 -0.60 -3.23 0.66
C PHE A 89 -0.52 -4.71 0.32
N LEU A 90 -1.39 -5.51 0.96
CA LEU A 90 -1.52 -6.91 0.61
C LEU A 90 -1.87 -7.09 -0.87
N HIS A 91 -2.56 -6.12 -1.48
CA HIS A 91 -2.79 -6.09 -2.92
C HIS A 91 -1.48 -6.10 -3.71
N ASN A 92 -0.55 -5.18 -3.42
CA ASN A 92 0.74 -5.13 -4.10
C ASN A 92 1.53 -6.43 -3.87
N PHE A 93 1.53 -6.94 -2.64
CA PHE A 93 2.18 -8.21 -2.34
C PHE A 93 1.62 -9.36 -3.20
N LEU A 94 0.30 -9.44 -3.36
CA LEU A 94 -0.32 -10.49 -4.18
C LEU A 94 -0.11 -10.28 -5.68
N GLU A 95 -0.02 -9.03 -6.15
CA GLU A 95 0.34 -8.72 -7.53
C GLU A 95 1.78 -9.12 -7.86
N ILE A 96 2.70 -9.02 -6.88
CA ILE A 96 4.12 -9.33 -7.06
C ILE A 96 4.38 -10.83 -6.83
N CYS A 97 3.93 -11.37 -5.70
CA CYS A 97 4.32 -12.68 -5.17
C CYS A 97 3.15 -13.67 -5.08
N GLY A 98 1.97 -13.34 -5.62
CA GLY A 98 0.75 -14.13 -5.41
C GLY A 98 0.87 -15.59 -5.86
N GLU A 99 1.66 -15.88 -6.87
CA GLU A 99 1.90 -17.24 -7.37
C GLU A 99 2.75 -18.09 -6.41
N TRP A 100 3.60 -17.47 -5.59
CA TRP A 100 4.46 -18.15 -4.62
C TRP A 100 3.71 -18.50 -3.33
N VAL A 101 2.54 -17.90 -3.12
CA VAL A 101 1.69 -18.19 -1.96
C VAL A 101 1.08 -19.58 -2.12
N PRO A 102 1.11 -20.45 -1.08
CA PRO A 102 0.42 -21.74 -1.11
C PRO A 102 -1.08 -21.59 -1.42
N LYS A 103 -1.60 -22.46 -2.29
CA LYS A 103 -2.95 -22.33 -2.89
C LYS A 103 -4.06 -22.22 -1.85
N GLU A 104 -3.93 -22.90 -0.73
CA GLU A 104 -4.88 -22.87 0.38
C GLU A 104 -5.03 -21.48 1.03
N PHE A 105 -4.01 -20.62 0.94
CA PHE A 105 -4.02 -19.27 1.52
C PHE A 105 -4.36 -18.19 0.49
N GLN A 106 -4.18 -18.46 -0.80
CA GLN A 106 -4.41 -17.47 -1.87
C GLN A 106 -5.81 -16.84 -1.79
N GLY A 107 -6.86 -17.66 -1.69
CA GLY A 107 -8.24 -17.15 -1.61
C GLY A 107 -8.52 -16.32 -0.35
N ILE A 108 -7.88 -16.66 0.77
CA ILE A 108 -8.03 -15.93 2.03
C ILE A 108 -7.33 -14.57 1.91
N LEU A 109 -6.08 -14.54 1.45
CA LEU A 109 -5.31 -13.31 1.28
C LEU A 109 -5.94 -12.39 0.22
N GLN A 110 -6.50 -12.93 -0.86
CA GLN A 110 -7.25 -12.15 -1.85
C GLN A 110 -8.48 -11.47 -1.23
N ASN A 111 -9.19 -12.13 -0.33
CA ASN A 111 -10.32 -11.53 0.38
C ASN A 111 -9.86 -10.42 1.33
N GLU A 112 -8.77 -10.63 2.08
CA GLU A 112 -8.17 -9.60 2.93
C GLU A 112 -7.68 -8.39 2.11
N SER A 113 -7.10 -8.63 0.94
CA SER A 113 -6.70 -7.58 0.00
C SER A 113 -7.89 -6.77 -0.49
N LYS A 114 -9.03 -7.39 -0.79
CA LYS A 114 -10.26 -6.67 -1.19
C LYS A 114 -10.79 -5.79 -0.06
N ILE A 115 -10.77 -6.30 1.18
CA ILE A 115 -11.18 -5.54 2.37
C ILE A 115 -10.27 -4.32 2.55
N GLU A 116 -8.97 -4.50 2.40
CA GLU A 116 -7.98 -3.44 2.49
C GLU A 116 -8.16 -2.37 1.41
N MET A 117 -8.38 -2.77 0.15
CA MET A 117 -8.66 -1.82 -0.94
C MET A 117 -9.95 -1.02 -0.70
N LYS A 118 -10.97 -1.64 -0.10
CA LYS A 118 -12.18 -0.91 0.30
C LYS A 118 -11.86 0.18 1.32
N TRP A 119 -11.09 -0.14 2.35
CA TRP A 119 -10.68 0.83 3.37
C TRP A 119 -9.84 1.96 2.80
N ILE A 120 -8.95 1.66 1.85
CA ILE A 120 -8.18 2.68 1.11
C ILE A 120 -9.11 3.67 0.43
N GLY A 121 -10.15 3.19 -0.27
CA GLY A 121 -11.15 4.06 -0.89
C GLY A 121 -11.88 4.96 0.11
N GLU A 122 -12.25 4.41 1.27
CA GLU A 122 -12.85 5.19 2.36
C GLU A 122 -11.89 6.26 2.91
N TRP A 123 -10.59 5.95 3.05
CA TRP A 123 -9.58 6.92 3.51
C TRP A 123 -9.30 8.01 2.48
N LEU A 124 -9.20 7.67 1.20
CA LEU A 124 -9.03 8.65 0.11
C LEU A 124 -10.24 9.61 0.05
N THR A 125 -11.44 9.06 0.22
CA THR A 125 -12.67 9.87 0.29
C THR A 125 -12.66 10.81 1.50
N ALA A 126 -12.29 10.29 2.68
CA ALA A 126 -12.19 11.07 3.91
C ALA A 126 -11.10 12.16 3.84
N ASN A 127 -9.99 11.87 3.15
CA ASN A 127 -8.89 12.81 2.93
C ASN A 127 -9.32 14.01 2.06
N ASN A 128 -10.28 13.81 1.15
CA ASN A 128 -10.81 14.86 0.28
C ASN A 128 -11.98 15.65 0.86
N ASP A 129 -12.59 15.19 1.96
CA ASP A 129 -13.68 15.94 2.62
C ASP A 129 -13.10 17.03 3.53
N PRO A 130 -13.33 18.33 3.27
CA PRO A 130 -12.82 19.43 4.11
C PRO A 130 -13.33 19.42 5.55
N ARG A 131 -14.46 18.73 5.80
CA ARG A 131 -15.02 18.56 7.14
C ARG A 131 -14.28 17.50 7.93
N ILE A 132 -13.66 16.52 7.26
CA ILE A 132 -12.97 15.39 7.87
C ILE A 132 -11.47 15.69 7.91
N SER A 133 -10.86 16.02 6.79
CA SER A 133 -9.42 16.30 6.62
C SER A 133 -8.81 17.32 7.59
N LYS A 134 -9.62 18.23 8.15
CA LYS A 134 -9.19 19.23 9.15
C LYS A 134 -9.01 18.68 10.57
N TYR A 135 -9.41 17.43 10.84
CA TYR A 135 -9.22 16.80 12.14
C TYR A 135 -7.79 16.23 12.26
N PRO A 136 -6.90 16.84 13.06
CA PRO A 136 -5.49 16.44 13.13
C PRO A 136 -5.28 15.05 13.78
N SER A 137 -6.30 14.56 14.48
CA SER A 137 -6.32 13.31 15.24
C SER A 137 -6.97 12.15 14.47
N LEU A 138 -7.17 12.26 13.16
CA LEU A 138 -7.86 11.21 12.43
C LEU A 138 -7.12 9.87 12.53
N PRO A 139 -7.82 8.81 12.97
CA PRO A 139 -7.22 7.51 13.25
C PRO A 139 -6.62 6.84 12.01
N TRP A 140 -6.98 7.26 10.79
CA TRP A 140 -6.49 6.63 9.58
C TRP A 140 -4.97 6.73 9.45
N ARG A 141 -4.28 7.78 9.90
CA ARG A 141 -2.80 7.85 9.79
C ARG A 141 -2.09 6.77 10.59
N SER A 142 -2.43 6.67 11.88
CA SER A 142 -1.86 5.65 12.78
C SER A 142 -2.29 4.24 12.35
N PHE A 143 -3.51 4.11 11.84
CA PHE A 143 -4.06 2.84 11.38
C PHE A 143 -3.44 2.36 10.06
N VAL A 144 -3.30 3.26 9.08
CA VAL A 144 -2.61 3.06 7.81
C VAL A 144 -1.18 2.67 8.09
N ARG A 145 -0.43 3.43 8.89
CA ARG A 145 0.96 3.09 9.27
C ARG A 145 1.07 1.71 9.92
N LYS A 146 0.13 1.36 10.81
CA LYS A 146 0.11 0.05 11.45
C LYS A 146 -0.11 -1.08 10.44
N ILE A 147 -1.12 -0.94 9.57
CA ILE A 147 -1.44 -1.93 8.54
C ILE A 147 -0.28 -2.09 7.55
N ILE A 148 0.31 -0.96 7.10
CA ILE A 148 1.46 -0.98 6.19
C ILE A 148 2.65 -1.67 6.85
N GLY A 149 2.97 -1.32 8.09
CA GLY A 149 4.09 -1.92 8.80
C GLY A 149 3.92 -3.43 8.97
N GLU A 150 2.70 -3.89 9.27
CA GLU A 150 2.38 -5.32 9.35
C GLU A 150 2.50 -6.03 7.99
N ASN A 151 1.97 -5.43 6.92
CA ASN A 151 2.07 -6.00 5.57
C ASN A 151 3.52 -6.03 5.06
N TYR A 152 4.28 -4.96 5.29
CA TYR A 152 5.68 -4.86 4.88
C TYR A 152 6.52 -5.93 5.59
N ASN A 153 6.36 -6.06 6.92
CA ASN A 153 7.06 -7.09 7.68
C ASN A 153 6.67 -8.50 7.23
N PHE A 154 5.37 -8.72 6.98
CA PHE A 154 4.89 -9.99 6.42
C PHE A 154 5.55 -10.31 5.09
N ALA A 155 5.55 -9.37 4.13
CA ALA A 155 6.10 -9.56 2.79
C ALA A 155 7.61 -9.80 2.81
N MET A 156 8.36 -9.04 3.61
CA MET A 156 9.82 -9.22 3.74
C MET A 156 10.17 -10.61 4.26
N VAL A 157 9.52 -11.05 5.34
CA VAL A 157 9.78 -12.38 5.92
C VAL A 157 9.32 -13.47 4.97
N PHE A 158 8.19 -13.28 4.27
CA PHE A 158 7.73 -14.21 3.25
C PHE A 158 8.75 -14.37 2.12
N LEU A 159 9.26 -13.27 1.57
CA LEU A 159 10.27 -13.29 0.51
C LEU A 159 11.55 -14.00 0.93
N MET A 160 12.01 -13.75 2.18
CA MET A 160 13.16 -14.46 2.73
C MET A 160 12.93 -15.97 2.84
N MET A 161 11.72 -16.40 3.23
CA MET A 161 11.35 -17.82 3.30
C MET A 161 11.17 -18.44 1.91
N ALA A 162 10.63 -17.69 0.94
CA ALA A 162 10.44 -18.14 -0.42
C ALA A 162 11.76 -18.35 -1.17
N ALA A 163 12.78 -17.55 -0.86
CA ALA A 163 14.14 -17.72 -1.38
C ALA A 163 14.89 -18.91 -0.73
N ALA A 164 14.40 -19.47 0.38
CA ALA A 164 15.03 -20.58 1.06
C ALA A 164 14.73 -21.92 0.35
N PRO A 165 15.59 -22.96 0.48
CA PRO A 165 15.32 -24.27 -0.09
C PRO A 165 14.00 -24.85 0.43
N ALA A 166 13.25 -25.54 -0.43
CA ALA A 166 11.94 -26.12 -0.08
C ALA A 166 12.06 -27.39 0.78
N THR A 167 12.61 -27.26 1.99
CA THR A 167 12.62 -28.32 3.01
C THR A 167 11.26 -28.36 3.73
N ASP A 168 10.88 -29.52 4.28
CA ASP A 168 9.64 -29.66 5.06
C ASP A 168 9.54 -28.66 6.22
N GLU A 169 10.68 -28.29 6.82
CA GLU A 169 10.76 -27.32 7.89
C GLU A 169 10.49 -25.89 7.41
N ASN A 170 11.02 -25.52 6.23
CA ASN A 170 10.78 -24.22 5.62
C ASN A 170 9.34 -24.07 5.13
N VAL A 171 8.75 -25.12 4.57
CA VAL A 171 7.33 -25.14 4.18
C VAL A 171 6.43 -24.96 5.40
N LYS A 172 6.68 -25.68 6.50
CA LYS A 172 5.93 -25.50 7.76
C LYS A 172 6.08 -24.08 8.31
N SER A 173 7.29 -23.54 8.28
CA SER A 173 7.58 -22.17 8.73
C SER A 173 6.81 -21.14 7.92
N MET A 174 6.78 -21.28 6.59
CA MET A 174 5.99 -20.44 5.69
C MET A 174 4.50 -20.49 6.06
N HIS A 175 3.93 -21.68 6.27
CA HIS A 175 2.52 -21.84 6.63
C HIS A 175 2.21 -21.17 7.97
N SER A 176 3.06 -21.37 8.98
CA SER A 176 2.91 -20.74 10.29
C SER A 176 2.99 -19.22 10.21
N HIS A 177 3.89 -18.68 9.38
CA HIS A 177 4.02 -17.23 9.15
C HIS A 177 2.74 -16.64 8.53
N ILE A 178 2.20 -17.27 7.48
CA ILE A 178 0.95 -16.82 6.84
C ILE A 178 -0.24 -16.91 7.81
N GLN A 179 -0.34 -18.00 8.58
CA GLN A 179 -1.40 -18.16 9.58
C GLN A 179 -1.34 -17.09 10.67
N ALA A 180 -0.14 -16.82 11.21
CA ALA A 180 0.06 -15.80 12.22
C ALA A 180 -0.31 -14.39 11.68
N PHE A 181 0.05 -14.09 10.43
CA PHE A 181 -0.36 -12.85 9.77
C PHE A 181 -1.88 -12.72 9.68
N LEU A 182 -2.58 -13.75 9.21
CA LEU A 182 -4.03 -13.78 9.09
C LEU A 182 -4.75 -13.63 10.45
N GLU A 183 -4.22 -14.25 11.50
CA GLU A 183 -4.75 -14.11 12.86
C GLU A 183 -4.57 -12.69 13.42
N ASN A 184 -3.45 -12.04 13.12
CA ASN A 184 -3.18 -10.68 13.57
C ASN A 184 -4.00 -9.63 12.79
N LYS A 185 -4.17 -9.79 11.46
CA LYS A 185 -5.02 -8.93 10.62
C LYS A 185 -6.45 -8.79 11.17
N LYS A 186 -7.05 -9.90 11.64
CA LYS A 186 -8.39 -9.91 12.26
C LYS A 186 -8.52 -8.95 13.46
N LYS A 187 -7.43 -8.76 14.21
CA LYS A 187 -7.39 -7.88 15.40
C LYS A 187 -7.28 -6.40 15.00
N VAL A 188 -6.65 -6.10 13.86
CA VAL A 188 -6.39 -4.72 13.40
C VAL A 188 -7.61 -4.14 12.70
N VAL A 189 -8.26 -4.87 11.79
CA VAL A 189 -9.42 -4.36 11.02
C VAL A 189 -10.63 -4.02 11.92
N CYS A 190 -10.74 -4.63 13.11
CA CYS A 190 -11.86 -4.43 14.03
C CYS A 190 -11.86 -3.11 14.84
N VAL A 191 -10.85 -2.24 14.70
CA VAL A 191 -10.67 -1.06 15.58
C VAL A 191 -11.24 0.25 14.98
N PHE A 192 -11.70 0.27 13.73
CA PHE A 192 -12.32 1.48 13.16
C PHE A 192 -13.76 1.66 13.70
N PRO A 193 -14.22 2.88 14.07
CA PRO A 193 -15.49 3.02 14.75
C PRO A 193 -16.64 2.66 13.81
N LYS A 194 -17.35 1.56 14.12
CA LYS A 194 -18.65 1.16 13.52
C LYS A 194 -19.77 2.23 13.61
N ARG A 195 -19.44 3.43 14.09
CA ARG A 195 -20.37 4.53 14.40
C ARG A 195 -20.30 5.71 13.43
N TRP A 196 -19.39 5.71 12.45
CA TRP A 196 -19.26 6.85 11.52
C TRP A 196 -20.50 7.06 10.64
N GLY A 197 -21.25 6.00 10.33
CA GLY A 197 -22.50 6.07 9.54
C GLY A 197 -23.80 6.25 10.35
N LYS A 198 -23.73 6.50 11.67
CA LYS A 198 -24.93 6.69 12.52
C LYS A 198 -25.15 8.14 12.96
N LEU A 199 -24.35 9.06 12.46
CA LEU A 199 -24.55 10.49 12.60
C LEU A 199 -25.17 11.00 11.29
N GLN A 200 -26.42 10.61 11.06
CA GLN A 200 -27.34 11.27 10.13
C GLN A 200 -28.50 11.83 10.95
#